data_AF-A0A8J3I6J6-F1
#
_entry.id   AF-A0A8J3I6J6-F1
#
_cell.length_a   1.000
_cell.length_b   1.000
_cell.length_c   1.000
_cell.angle_alpha   90.00
_cell.angle_beta   90.00
_cell.angle_gamma   90.00
#
_symmetry.space_group_name_H-M   'P 1'
#
loop_
_entity.id
_entity.type
_entity.pdbx_description
1 polymer ?
#
loop_
_entity_poly.entity_id
_entity_poly.type
_entity_poly.pdbx_seq_one_letter_code
_entity_poly.pdbx_strand_id
1 'polypeptide(L)'
;MSPERLCQNNAVKIGTIERQGKITIHQLTWSTAMVNMPAGQSYLSPAKVEIAYASHHHLYNIWFSTPPEQFAANKGIFNAIFQSFQEKQ
;
A
#
# COMPACT_ATOMS: atom_id res chain seq x y z
N MET A 1 5.36 -1.04 -13.81
CA MET A 1 4.92 -2.44 -13.61
C MET A 1 3.39 -2.51 -13.58
N SER A 2 2.76 -3.65 -13.92
CA SER A 2 1.30 -3.79 -13.95
C SER A 2 0.71 -4.10 -12.56
N PRO A 3 -0.59 -3.82 -12.33
CA PRO A 3 -1.31 -4.20 -11.11
C PRO A 3 -1.24 -5.69 -10.77
N GLU A 4 -1.01 -6.58 -11.75
CA GLU A 4 -0.96 -8.03 -11.53
C GLU A 4 0.14 -8.49 -10.55
N ARG A 5 1.31 -7.82 -10.55
CA ARG A 5 2.38 -8.17 -9.60
C ARG A 5 2.12 -7.65 -8.18
N LEU A 6 1.28 -6.63 -8.02
CA LEU A 6 0.80 -6.20 -6.69
C LEU A 6 -0.10 -7.28 -6.07
N CYS A 7 -0.92 -7.96 -6.87
CA CYS A 7 -1.72 -9.11 -6.43
C CYS A 7 -0.87 -10.32 -5.99
N GLN A 8 0.44 -10.32 -6.28
CA GLN A 8 1.34 -11.36 -5.78
C GLN A 8 1.80 -11.10 -4.33
N ASN A 9 1.57 -9.90 -3.80
CA ASN A 9 1.86 -9.53 -2.42
C ASN A 9 0.95 -10.32 -1.45
N ASN A 10 1.56 -10.98 -0.46
CA ASN A 10 0.82 -11.84 0.48
C ASN A 10 -0.32 -11.11 1.21
N ALA A 11 -0.15 -9.83 1.56
CA ALA A 11 -1.24 -9.06 2.17
C ALA A 11 -2.43 -8.87 1.21
N VAL A 12 -2.15 -8.64 -0.08
CA VAL A 12 -3.17 -8.52 -1.13
C VAL A 12 -3.86 -9.86 -1.40
N LYS A 13 -3.16 -10.99 -1.21
CA LYS A 13 -3.72 -12.34 -1.38
C LYS A 13 -4.64 -12.77 -0.24
N ILE A 14 -4.29 -12.42 1.00
CA ILE A 14 -5.03 -12.86 2.20
C ILE A 14 -6.12 -11.87 2.63
N GLY A 15 -6.03 -10.62 2.18
CA GLY A 15 -7.05 -9.60 2.42
C GLY A 15 -8.02 -9.42 1.25
N THR A 16 -9.07 -8.64 1.49
CA THR A 16 -10.04 -8.23 0.46
C THR A 16 -9.64 -6.88 -0.10
N ILE A 17 -9.45 -6.81 -1.42
CA ILE A 17 -9.10 -5.57 -2.12
C ILE A 17 -10.33 -4.68 -2.24
N GLU A 18 -10.30 -3.50 -1.66
CA GLU A 18 -11.36 -2.49 -1.83
C GLU A 18 -11.13 -1.61 -3.06
N ARG A 19 -9.87 -1.25 -3.31
CA ARG A 19 -9.49 -0.31 -4.37
C ARG A 19 -8.10 -0.63 -4.89
N GLN A 20 -7.89 -0.43 -6.18
CA GLN A 20 -6.57 -0.43 -6.80
C GLN A 20 -6.39 0.82 -7.65
N GLY A 21 -5.14 1.18 -7.90
CA GLY A 21 -4.82 2.33 -8.74
C GLY A 21 -3.35 2.38 -9.11
N LYS A 22 -3.01 3.51 -9.73
CA LYS A 22 -1.63 3.91 -9.97
C LYS A 22 -1.45 5.37 -9.57
N ILE A 23 -0.26 5.70 -9.12
CA ILE A 23 0.12 7.08 -8.81
C ILE A 23 1.59 7.29 -9.17
N THR A 24 1.91 8.45 -9.74
CA THR A 24 3.28 8.82 -10.07
C THR A 24 3.76 9.86 -9.07
N ILE A 25 4.86 9.57 -8.39
CA ILE A 25 5.49 10.41 -7.37
C ILE A 25 6.98 10.49 -7.72
N HIS A 26 7.53 11.71 -7.84
CA HIS A 26 8.94 11.94 -8.20
C HIS A 26 9.40 11.10 -9.40
N GLN A 27 8.60 11.10 -10.47
CA GLN A 27 8.80 10.33 -11.71
C GLN A 27 8.72 8.79 -11.58
N LEU A 28 8.60 8.27 -10.36
CA LEU A 28 8.38 6.84 -10.11
C LEU A 28 6.87 6.52 -10.12
N THR A 29 6.44 5.62 -10.99
CA THR A 29 5.04 5.17 -11.05
C THR A 29 4.81 3.95 -10.17
N TRP A 30 3.91 4.10 -9.20
CA TRP A 30 3.51 3.10 -8.23
C TRP A 30 2.19 2.47 -8.62
N SER A 31 2.08 1.16 -8.43
CA SER A 31 0.80 0.46 -8.33
C SER A 31 0.36 0.49 -6.88
N THR A 32 -0.90 0.85 -6.62
CA THR A 32 -1.44 0.95 -5.25
C THR A 32 -2.65 0.06 -5.06
N ALA A 33 -2.85 -0.41 -3.83
CA ALA A 33 -4.04 -1.13 -3.40
C ALA A 33 -4.43 -0.74 -1.98
N MET A 34 -5.72 -0.69 -1.73
CA MET A 34 -6.31 -0.61 -0.40
C MET A 34 -6.96 -1.95 -0.09
N VAL A 35 -6.56 -2.55 1.03
CA VAL A 35 -6.89 -3.93 1.39
C VAL A 35 -7.45 -3.96 2.81
N ASN A 36 -8.58 -4.63 2.98
CA ASN A 36 -9.09 -5.00 4.28
C ASN A 36 -8.52 -6.35 4.68
N MET A 37 -7.81 -6.39 5.80
CA MET A 37 -7.24 -7.62 6.35
C MET A 37 -8.21 -8.20 7.38
N PRO A 38 -8.60 -9.48 7.25
CA PRO A 38 -9.49 -10.12 8.21
C PRO A 38 -8.79 -10.33 9.56
N ALA A 39 -9.59 -10.64 10.58
CA ALA A 39 -9.07 -10.90 11.91
C ALA A 39 -8.08 -12.10 11.92
N GLY A 40 -7.03 -12.02 12.72
CA GLY A 40 -5.98 -13.03 12.85
C GLY A 40 -4.89 -13.00 11.77
N GLN A 41 -5.03 -12.19 10.71
CA GLN A 41 -4.08 -12.14 9.58
C GLN A 41 -3.11 -10.94 9.62
N SER A 42 -3.17 -10.12 10.66
CA SER A 42 -2.30 -8.95 10.87
C SER A 42 -2.10 -8.69 12.36
N TYR A 43 -0.97 -8.08 12.72
CA TYR A 43 -0.70 -7.63 14.09
C TYR A 43 -1.79 -6.66 14.61
N LEU A 44 -2.41 -5.88 13.72
CA LEU A 44 -3.46 -4.91 14.04
C LEU A 44 -4.88 -5.44 13.81
N SER A 45 -5.06 -6.76 13.66
CA SER A 45 -6.31 -7.42 13.28
C SER A 45 -7.58 -6.92 14.02
N PRO A 46 -8.64 -6.49 13.31
CA PRO A 46 -8.73 -6.26 11.86
C PRO A 46 -7.97 -4.99 11.45
N ALA A 47 -7.36 -5.00 10.26
CA ALA A 47 -6.57 -3.86 9.79
C ALA A 47 -7.01 -3.43 8.39
N LYS A 48 -6.96 -2.13 8.13
CA LYS A 48 -7.02 -1.58 6.79
C LYS A 48 -5.64 -1.15 6.35
N VAL A 49 -5.23 -1.61 5.17
CA VAL A 49 -3.86 -1.49 4.68
C VAL A 49 -3.85 -0.76 3.34
N GLU A 50 -3.01 0.26 3.22
CA GLU A 50 -2.64 0.86 1.94
C GLU A 50 -1.26 0.36 1.53
N ILE A 51 -1.19 -0.25 0.36
CA ILE A 51 0.01 -0.88 -0.19
C ILE A 51 0.38 -0.12 -1.44
N ALA A 52 1.64 0.28 -1.54
CA ALA A 52 2.21 0.88 -2.73
C ALA A 52 3.44 0.10 -3.16
N TYR A 53 3.53 -0.19 -4.45
CA TYR A 53 4.63 -0.94 -5.03
C TYR A 53 5.16 -0.25 -6.28
N ALA A 54 6.47 -0.13 -6.38
CA ALA A 54 7.14 0.37 -7.57
C ALA A 54 8.37 -0.47 -7.90
N SER A 55 8.71 -0.51 -9.19
CA SER A 55 10.01 -0.98 -9.62
C SER A 55 10.44 -0.13 -10.79
N HIS A 56 11.60 0.47 -10.62
CA HIS A 56 12.31 1.17 -11.65
C HIS A 56 13.74 0.64 -11.65
N HIS A 57 14.66 1.28 -10.93
CA HIS A 57 16.01 0.75 -10.71
C HIS A 57 16.03 -0.29 -9.60
N HIS A 58 15.23 -0.08 -8.55
CA HIS A 58 15.09 -0.99 -7.42
C HIS A 58 13.62 -1.34 -7.20
N LEU A 59 13.38 -2.47 -6.51
CA LEU A 59 12.05 -2.87 -6.09
C LEU A 59 11.72 -2.22 -4.75
N TYR A 60 10.60 -1.50 -4.72
CA TYR A 60 10.10 -0.83 -3.52
C TYR A 60 8.69 -1.31 -3.17
N ASN A 61 8.45 -1.46 -1.87
CA ASN A 61 7.17 -1.86 -1.33
C ASN A 61 6.92 -1.11 -0.01
N ILE A 62 5.82 -0.34 0.06
CA ILE A 62 5.47 0.51 1.20
C ILE A 62 4.08 0.13 1.67
N TRP A 63 3.95 -0.19 2.97
CA TRP A 63 2.69 -0.61 3.57
C TRP A 63 2.36 0.31 4.73
N PHE A 64 1.16 0.86 4.73
CA PHE A 64 0.59 1.57 5.87
C PHE A 64 -0.58 0.75 6.39
N SER A 65 -0.53 0.35 7.66
CA SER A 65 -1.59 -0.42 8.30
C SER A 65 -2.08 0.29 9.56
N THR A 66 -3.39 0.20 9.80
CA THR A 66 -4.05 0.80 10.96
C THR A 66 -5.39 0.09 11.20
N PRO A 67 -5.95 0.15 12.41
CA PRO A 67 -7.35 -0.24 12.62
C PRO A 67 -8.29 0.49 11.64
N PRO A 68 -9.31 -0.18 11.06
CA PRO A 68 -10.18 0.37 10.02
C PRO A 68 -10.83 1.70 10.39
N GLU A 69 -11.24 1.85 11.65
CA GLU A 69 -11.90 3.06 12.17
C GLU A 69 -10.96 4.27 12.21
N GLN A 70 -9.64 4.05 12.25
CA GLN A 70 -8.63 5.11 12.25
C GLN A 70 -8.08 5.42 10.85
N PHE A 71 -8.43 4.60 9.83
CA PHE A 71 -7.85 4.72 8.51
C PHE A 71 -8.10 6.09 7.86
N ALA A 72 -9.33 6.62 7.98
CA ALA A 72 -9.66 7.93 7.43
C ALA A 72 -8.85 9.07 8.09
N ALA A 73 -8.66 9.00 9.42
CA ALA A 73 -7.88 9.98 10.17
C ALA A 73 -6.39 9.93 9.82
N ASN A 74 -5.85 8.73 9.62
CA ASN A 74 -4.42 8.52 9.34
C ASN A 74 -4.04 8.71 7.87
N LYS A 75 -5.02 8.76 6.95
CA LYS A 75 -4.79 8.85 5.50
C LYS A 75 -3.93 10.05 5.10
N GLY A 76 -4.11 11.20 5.76
CA GLY A 76 -3.29 12.39 5.51
C GLY A 76 -1.81 12.16 5.83
N ILE A 77 -1.52 11.49 6.95
CA ILE A 77 -0.17 11.15 7.39
C ILE A 77 0.47 10.14 6.43
N PHE A 78 -0.27 9.08 6.05
CA PHE A 78 0.20 8.09 5.08
C PHE A 78 0.58 8.73 3.75
N ASN A 79 -0.26 9.63 3.24
CA ASN A 79 0.03 10.38 2.02
C ASN A 79 1.28 11.25 2.15
N ALA A 80 1.45 11.95 3.28
CA ALA A 80 2.63 12.80 3.51
C ALA A 80 3.92 11.96 3.54
N ILE A 81 3.92 10.83 4.26
CA ILE A 81 5.07 9.90 4.28
C ILE A 81 5.33 9.37 2.87
N PHE A 82 4.29 8.93 2.17
CA PHE A 82 4.45 8.36 0.83
C PHE A 82 4.99 9.38 -0.19
N GLN A 83 4.53 10.62 -0.15
CA GLN A 83 5.03 11.72 -0.98
C GLN A 83 6.47 12.13 -0.64
N SER A 84 6.95 11.83 0.57
CA SER A 84 8.33 12.10 0.97
C SER A 84 9.35 11.09 0.40
N PHE A 85 8.88 9.98 -0.17
CA PHE A 85 9.75 8.94 -0.71
C PHE A 85 10.64 9.48 -1.83
N GLN A 86 11.93 9.15 -1.79
CA GLN A 86 12.88 9.39 -2.87
C GLN A 86 13.56 8.07 -3.24
N GLU A 87 13.62 7.75 -4.53
CA GLU A 87 14.37 6.59 -5.01
C GLU A 87 15.87 6.83 -4.73
N LYS A 88 16.56 5.83 -4.19
CA LYS A 88 18.03 5.87 -4.12
C LYS A 88 18.59 5.76 -5.54
N GLN A 89 19.40 6.74 -5.90
CA GLN A 89 20.16 6.77 -7.16
C GLN A 89 21.29 5.75 -7.14
#